data_AF-A0A535BQT2-F1
#
_entry.id   AF-A0A535BQT2-F1
#
_cell.length_a   1.000
_cell.length_b   1.000
_cell.length_c   1.000
_cell.angle_alpha   90.00
_cell.angle_beta   90.00
_cell.angle_gamma   90.00
#
_symmetry.space_group_name_H-M   'P 1'
#
loop_
_entity.id
_entity.type
_entity.pdbx_description
1 polymer ?
#
loop_
_entity_poly.entity_id
_entity_poly.type
_entity_poly.pdbx_seq_one_letter_code
_entity_poly.pdbx_strand_id
1 'polypeptide(L)'
;MSELERRTTMTPLRQRMIDDMRLAGFAERTRDVYIQAVRRLATHYMRSPDVLSEEEVRAYLLHLRDERGIARGTFKTNHGGIRFLYSRTLDRDWPLFSQKNAFARRGSSACRPCSPMLRSAPSWLRCAIRSTGPAFN
;
A
#
# COMPACT_ATOMS: atom_id res chain seq x y z
N MET A 1 -17.00 22.20 -25.94
CA MET A 1 -15.79 22.49 -25.14
C MET A 1 -15.91 21.77 -23.79
N SER A 2 -15.67 20.45 -23.74
CA SER A 2 -16.00 19.66 -22.53
C SER A 2 -15.01 18.52 -22.23
N GLU A 3 -14.00 18.33 -23.08
CA GLU A 3 -13.05 17.21 -23.01
C GLU A 3 -11.77 17.56 -22.22
N LEU A 4 -11.42 18.86 -22.15
CA LEU A 4 -10.12 19.30 -21.65
C LEU A 4 -10.13 19.74 -20.18
N GLU A 5 -11.24 20.26 -19.65
CA GLU A 5 -11.36 20.59 -18.20
C GLU A 5 -11.40 19.35 -17.30
N ARG A 6 -11.69 18.17 -17.85
CA ARG A 6 -11.62 16.88 -17.12
C ARG A 6 -10.20 16.43 -16.80
N ARG A 7 -9.16 17.10 -17.34
CA ARG A 7 -7.75 16.68 -17.15
C ARG A 7 -7.10 17.22 -15.88
N THR A 8 -7.64 18.29 -15.29
CA THR A 8 -7.00 18.97 -14.13
C THR A 8 -7.99 19.48 -13.08
N THR A 9 -9.30 19.45 -13.33
CA THR A 9 -10.29 19.75 -12.30
C THR A 9 -10.31 18.60 -11.29
N MET A 10 -10.12 18.90 -10.01
CA MET A 10 -10.29 17.93 -8.94
C MET A 10 -11.68 17.31 -9.07
N THR A 11 -11.74 16.06 -9.51
CA THR A 11 -13.03 15.37 -9.62
C THR A 11 -13.61 15.26 -8.20
N PRO A 12 -14.93 15.44 -8.02
CA PRO A 12 -15.54 15.40 -6.69
C PRO A 12 -15.25 14.06 -5.99
N LEU A 13 -15.14 12.97 -6.75
CA LEU A 13 -14.75 11.66 -6.25
C LEU A 13 -13.30 11.62 -5.72
N ARG A 14 -12.36 12.27 -6.42
CA ARG A 14 -10.96 12.35 -5.97
C ARG A 14 -10.83 13.14 -4.68
N GLN A 15 -11.57 14.24 -4.54
CA GLN A 15 -11.56 15.04 -3.32
C GLN A 15 -12.10 14.25 -2.13
N ARG A 16 -13.24 13.58 -2.30
CA ARG A 16 -13.82 12.68 -1.28
C ARG A 16 -12.82 11.59 -0.85
N MET A 17 -12.18 10.93 -1.81
CA MET A 17 -11.19 9.91 -1.51
C MET A 17 -9.97 10.48 -0.73
N ILE A 18 -9.52 11.70 -1.04
CA ILE A 18 -8.45 12.37 -0.29
C ILE A 18 -8.88 12.64 1.14
N ASP A 19 -10.08 13.18 1.34
CA ASP A 19 -10.59 13.51 2.67
C ASP A 19 -10.84 12.25 3.50
N ASP A 20 -11.37 11.19 2.89
CA ASP A 20 -11.49 9.87 3.52
C ASP A 20 -10.13 9.31 3.95
N MET A 21 -9.09 9.46 3.11
CA MET A 21 -7.74 9.03 3.46
C MET A 21 -7.10 9.88 4.55
N ARG A 22 -7.42 11.18 4.62
CA ARG A 22 -7.00 12.07 5.71
C ARG A 22 -7.64 11.65 7.02
N LEU A 23 -8.95 11.37 7.02
CA LEU A 23 -9.68 10.87 8.19
C LEU A 23 -9.14 9.51 8.67
N ALA A 24 -8.69 8.66 7.74
CA ALA A 24 -8.04 7.39 8.06
C ALA A 24 -6.56 7.52 8.52
N GLY A 25 -5.99 8.73 8.53
CA GLY A 25 -4.63 8.97 9.02
C GLY A 25 -3.51 8.62 8.04
N PHE A 26 -3.79 8.56 6.72
CA PHE A 26 -2.74 8.25 5.73
C PHE A 26 -1.79 9.43 5.48
N ALA A 27 -0.50 9.12 5.42
CA ALA A 27 0.55 10.05 4.98
C ALA A 27 0.32 10.54 3.55
N GLU A 28 0.79 11.74 3.23
CA GLU A 28 0.64 12.38 1.90
C GLU A 28 1.13 11.50 0.77
N ARG A 29 2.34 10.94 0.94
CA ARG A 29 2.93 10.06 -0.07
C ARG A 29 2.06 8.84 -0.36
N THR A 30 1.39 8.29 0.65
CA THR A 30 0.49 7.15 0.48
C THR A 30 -0.79 7.57 -0.25
N ARG A 31 -1.34 8.75 0.09
CA ARG A 31 -2.50 9.33 -0.61
C ARG A 31 -2.23 9.48 -2.10
N ASP A 32 -1.08 10.04 -2.47
CA ASP A 32 -0.71 10.25 -3.86
C ASP A 32 -0.60 8.95 -4.64
N VAL A 33 0.02 7.93 -4.05
CA VAL A 33 0.17 6.63 -4.73
C VAL A 33 -1.20 5.94 -4.90
N TYR A 34 -2.10 6.07 -3.92
CA TYR A 34 -3.45 5.49 -4.01
C TYR A 34 -4.29 6.19 -5.08
N ILE A 35 -4.24 7.52 -5.12
CA ILE A 35 -4.89 8.31 -6.17
C ILE A 35 -4.33 7.94 -7.54
N GLN A 36 -3.01 7.79 -7.65
CA GLN A 36 -2.38 7.40 -8.92
C GLN A 36 -2.83 6.01 -9.37
N ALA A 37 -3.04 5.07 -8.44
CA ALA A 37 -3.59 3.75 -8.76
C ALA A 37 -5.01 3.85 -9.34
N VAL A 38 -5.89 4.63 -8.70
CA VAL A 38 -7.27 4.86 -9.19
C VAL A 38 -7.26 5.55 -10.55
N ARG A 39 -6.36 6.52 -10.77
CA ARG A 39 -6.20 7.17 -12.08
C ARG A 39 -5.81 6.17 -13.16
N ARG A 40 -4.89 5.24 -12.88
CA ARG A 40 -4.48 4.19 -13.84
C ARG A 40 -5.64 3.27 -14.21
N LEU A 41 -6.47 2.91 -13.24
CA LEU A 41 -7.70 2.14 -13.46
C LEU A 41 -8.66 2.90 -14.39
N ALA A 42 -8.95 4.16 -14.06
CA ALA A 42 -9.85 5.00 -14.87
C ALA A 42 -9.32 5.22 -16.29
N THR A 43 -8.00 5.38 -16.47
CA THR A 43 -7.36 5.50 -17.79
C THR A 43 -7.46 4.19 -18.58
N HIS A 44 -7.36 3.03 -17.93
CA HIS A 44 -7.44 1.74 -18.61
C HIS A 44 -8.81 1.49 -19.25
N TYR A 45 -9.89 1.82 -18.53
CA TYR A 45 -11.27 1.67 -19.05
C TYR A 45 -11.81 2.92 -19.74
N MET A 46 -11.09 4.05 -19.68
CA MET A 46 -11.55 5.38 -20.10
C MET A 46 -12.92 5.76 -19.53
N ARG A 47 -13.25 5.24 -18.34
CA ARG A 47 -14.51 5.44 -17.64
C ARG A 47 -14.26 5.87 -16.21
N SER A 48 -15.23 6.55 -15.62
CA SER A 48 -15.16 6.91 -14.22
C SER A 48 -15.16 5.65 -13.35
N PRO A 49 -14.33 5.58 -12.29
CA PRO A 49 -14.23 4.37 -11.48
C PRO A 49 -15.51 4.10 -10.67
N ASP A 50 -16.41 5.07 -10.52
CA ASP A 50 -17.73 4.87 -9.92
C ASP A 50 -18.67 3.98 -10.76
N VAL A 51 -18.54 3.94 -12.09
CA VAL A 51 -19.41 3.11 -12.95
C VAL A 51 -18.89 1.68 -13.18
N LEU A 52 -17.68 1.38 -12.72
CA LEU A 52 -17.08 0.06 -12.93
C LEU A 52 -17.76 -1.01 -12.06
N SER A 53 -17.93 -2.18 -12.66
CA SER A 53 -18.41 -3.41 -12.01
C SER A 53 -17.29 -4.14 -11.26
N GLU A 54 -17.66 -5.04 -10.36
CA GLU A 54 -16.70 -5.86 -9.62
C GLU A 54 -15.86 -6.74 -10.56
N GLU A 55 -16.50 -7.30 -11.59
CA GLU A 55 -15.87 -8.18 -12.57
C GLU A 55 -14.80 -7.45 -13.38
N GLU A 56 -15.08 -6.22 -13.82
CA GLU A 56 -14.11 -5.38 -14.52
C GLU A 56 -12.91 -5.07 -13.62
N VAL A 57 -13.15 -4.68 -12.36
CA VAL A 57 -12.06 -4.37 -11.43
C VAL A 57 -11.22 -5.62 -11.12
N ARG A 58 -11.85 -6.79 -10.98
CA ARG A 58 -11.16 -8.06 -10.83
C ARG A 58 -10.30 -8.39 -12.05
N ALA A 59 -10.85 -8.25 -13.26
CA ALA A 59 -10.14 -8.48 -14.51
C ALA A 59 -8.91 -7.56 -14.63
N TYR A 60 -9.05 -6.28 -14.27
CA TYR A 60 -7.94 -5.34 -14.25
C TYR A 60 -6.82 -5.74 -13.28
N LEU A 61 -7.17 -6.14 -12.07
CA LEU A 61 -6.17 -6.57 -11.09
C LEU A 61 -5.43 -7.84 -11.56
N LEU A 62 -6.12 -8.76 -12.22
CA LEU A 62 -5.50 -9.94 -12.85
C LEU A 62 -4.57 -9.52 -14.01
N HIS A 63 -5.02 -8.64 -14.89
CA HIS A 63 -4.21 -8.08 -15.98
C HIS A 63 -2.90 -7.43 -15.46
N LEU A 64 -2.98 -6.66 -14.37
CA LEU A 64 -1.79 -6.04 -13.77
C LEU A 64 -0.78 -7.06 -13.23
N ARG A 65 -1.27 -8.22 -12.75
CA ARG A 65 -0.43 -9.29 -12.22
C ARG A 65 0.16 -10.13 -13.34
N ASP A 66 -0.67 -10.58 -14.27
CA ASP A 66 -0.34 -11.63 -15.23
C ASP A 66 0.29 -11.07 -16.50
N GLU A 67 -0.20 -9.96 -17.03
CA GLU A 67 0.27 -9.41 -18.31
C GLU A 67 1.36 -8.35 -18.13
N ARG A 68 1.26 -7.51 -17.10
CA ARG A 68 2.21 -6.41 -16.87
C ARG A 68 3.42 -6.83 -16.02
N GLY A 69 3.37 -7.99 -15.36
CA GLY A 69 4.46 -8.49 -14.51
C GLY A 69 4.85 -7.51 -13.39
N ILE A 70 3.90 -6.72 -12.87
CA ILE A 70 4.22 -5.65 -11.93
C ILE A 70 4.81 -6.23 -10.63
N ALA A 71 5.91 -5.63 -10.17
CA ALA A 71 6.53 -5.99 -8.91
C ALA A 71 5.50 -6.03 -7.76
N ARG A 72 5.60 -7.05 -6.90
CA ARG A 72 4.64 -7.31 -5.81
C ARG A 72 4.36 -6.10 -4.92
N GLY A 73 5.38 -5.29 -4.64
CA GLY A 73 5.23 -4.05 -3.85
C GLY A 73 4.30 -3.05 -4.52
N THR A 74 4.52 -2.78 -5.81
CA THR A 74 3.67 -1.89 -6.61
C THR A 74 2.27 -2.44 -6.74
N PHE A 75 2.10 -3.75 -6.99
CA PHE A 75 0.77 -4.37 -7.04
C PHE A 75 -0.03 -4.15 -5.75
N LYS A 76 0.59 -4.37 -4.58
CA LYS A 76 -0.06 -4.16 -3.27
C LYS A 76 -0.56 -2.73 -3.11
N THR A 77 0.25 -1.73 -3.49
CA THR A 77 -0.16 -0.34 -3.37
C THR A 77 -1.30 0.01 -4.33
N ASN A 78 -1.29 -0.54 -5.55
CA ASN A 78 -2.40 -0.35 -6.50
C ASN A 78 -3.69 -1.02 -5.99
N HIS A 79 -3.59 -2.28 -5.56
CA HIS A 79 -4.70 -3.02 -4.97
C HIS A 79 -5.27 -2.32 -3.73
N GLY A 80 -4.40 -1.81 -2.84
CA GLY A 80 -4.82 -1.07 -1.64
C GLY A 80 -5.59 0.22 -1.97
N GLY A 81 -5.11 1.00 -2.93
CA GLY A 81 -5.80 2.21 -3.38
C GLY A 81 -7.16 1.95 -4.01
N ILE A 82 -7.25 0.91 -4.86
CA ILE A 82 -8.50 0.51 -5.50
C ILE A 82 -9.49 -0.01 -4.45
N ARG A 83 -9.04 -0.88 -3.54
CA ARG A 83 -9.85 -1.36 -2.43
C ARG A 83 -10.39 -0.21 -1.59
N PHE A 84 -9.54 0.76 -1.24
CA PHE A 84 -9.96 1.89 -0.39
C PHE A 84 -11.06 2.73 -1.05
N LEU A 85 -10.94 2.99 -2.35
CA LEU A 85 -11.98 3.72 -3.09
C LEU A 85 -13.34 3.02 -3.00
N TYR A 86 -13.39 1.72 -3.33
CA TYR A 86 -14.67 1.00 -3.37
C TYR A 86 -15.23 0.72 -1.98
N SER A 87 -14.39 0.34 -1.02
CA SER A 87 -14.86 0.00 0.33
C SER A 87 -15.16 1.21 1.20
N ARG A 88 -14.38 2.30 1.15
CA ARG A 88 -14.55 3.44 2.05
C ARG A 88 -15.26 4.64 1.44
N THR A 89 -14.97 4.96 0.17
CA THR A 89 -15.52 6.15 -0.47
C THR A 89 -16.85 5.87 -1.17
N LEU A 90 -17.00 4.68 -1.76
CA LEU A 90 -18.22 4.27 -2.46
C LEU A 90 -19.10 3.31 -1.64
N ASP A 91 -18.63 2.88 -0.46
CA ASP A 91 -19.34 1.99 0.46
C ASP A 91 -19.87 0.71 -0.22
N ARG A 92 -19.06 0.12 -1.11
CA ARG A 92 -19.38 -1.12 -1.83
C ARG A 92 -18.72 -2.31 -1.15
N ASP A 93 -19.54 -3.19 -0.60
CA ASP A 93 -19.12 -4.49 -0.07
C ASP A 93 -18.92 -5.52 -1.19
N TRP A 94 -17.81 -5.41 -1.91
CA TRP A 94 -17.43 -6.41 -2.91
C TRP A 94 -16.71 -7.61 -2.29
N PRO A 95 -17.13 -8.86 -2.54
CA PRO A 95 -16.40 -10.05 -2.10
C PRO A 95 -14.97 -10.10 -2.62
N LEU A 96 -14.65 -9.44 -3.75
CA LEU A 96 -13.29 -9.24 -4.24
C LEU A 96 -12.33 -8.68 -3.18
N PHE A 97 -12.80 -7.73 -2.37
CA PHE A 97 -12.01 -7.08 -1.32
C PHE A 97 -12.35 -7.58 0.09
N SER A 98 -13.57 -8.10 0.25
CA SER A 98 -14.06 -8.77 1.44
C SER A 98 -13.69 -10.25 1.39
N GLN A 99 -12.39 -10.56 1.38
CA GLN A 99 -11.98 -11.83 1.96
C GLN A 99 -12.29 -11.73 3.45
N LYS A 100 -13.47 -12.22 3.85
CA LYS A 100 -13.72 -12.69 5.20
C LYS A 100 -12.54 -13.58 5.53
N ASN A 101 -11.63 -13.06 6.36
CA ASN A 101 -10.63 -13.86 7.00
C ASN A 101 -11.37 -14.95 7.77
N ALA A 102 -11.41 -16.16 7.22
CA ALA A 102 -11.60 -17.40 7.97
C ALA A 102 -10.46 -17.62 9.00
N PHE A 103 -9.63 -16.61 9.26
CA PHE A 103 -8.66 -16.49 10.34
C PHE A 103 -9.19 -15.71 11.56
N ALA A 104 -10.45 -15.30 11.58
CA ALA A 104 -11.12 -14.95 12.84
C ALA A 104 -11.31 -16.23 13.67
N ARG A 105 -10.28 -16.52 14.49
CA ARG A 105 -10.17 -17.45 15.64
C ARG A 105 -8.97 -18.39 15.53
N ARG A 106 -7.77 -17.85 15.77
CA ARG A 106 -6.71 -18.58 16.49
C ARG A 106 -5.92 -17.62 17.37
N GLY A 107 -6.29 -17.62 18.65
CA GLY A 107 -5.38 -17.37 19.76
C GLY A 107 -4.95 -15.92 19.98
N SER A 108 -5.72 -15.21 20.78
CA SER A 108 -5.11 -14.41 21.84
C SER A 108 -4.24 -15.35 22.69
N SER A 109 -2.93 -15.33 22.54
CA SER A 109 -2.04 -15.69 23.64
C SER A 109 -0.69 -14.99 23.54
N ALA A 110 -0.35 -14.36 24.66
CA ALA A 110 0.94 -13.79 25.02
C ALA A 110 1.40 -12.54 24.27
N CYS A 111 1.15 -11.40 24.93
CA CYS A 111 2.16 -10.36 25.09
C CYS A 111 3.55 -11.03 25.23
N ARG A 112 4.46 -10.80 24.28
CA ARG A 112 5.88 -10.99 24.57
C ARG A 112 6.27 -9.83 25.50
N PRO A 113 6.80 -10.09 26.70
CA PRO A 113 7.30 -9.03 27.56
C PRO A 113 8.36 -8.22 26.80
N CYS A 114 8.30 -6.90 26.95
CA CYS A 114 9.39 -6.01 26.60
C CYS A 114 10.67 -6.52 27.26
N SER A 115 11.64 -7.00 26.47
CA SER A 115 13.01 -7.10 26.97
C SER A 115 13.49 -5.66 27.24
N PRO A 116 13.99 -5.35 28.45
CA PRO A 116 14.41 -4.00 28.81
C PRO A 116 15.61 -3.58 27.96
N MET A 117 15.57 -2.33 27.48
CA MET A 117 16.69 -1.64 26.83
C MET A 117 17.97 -1.80 27.66
N LEU A 118 18.97 -2.52 27.15
CA LEU A 118 20.34 -2.37 27.66
C LEU A 118 20.95 -1.14 26.99
N ARG A 119 20.85 -0.02 27.71
CA ARG A 119 21.56 1.22 27.45
C ARG A 119 23.05 0.99 27.72
N SER A 120 23.90 1.03 26.70
CA SER A 120 25.32 1.42 26.83
C SER A 120 25.96 1.81 25.49
N ALA A 121 26.84 2.81 25.59
CA ALA A 121 27.32 3.79 24.63
C ALA A 121 28.25 3.27 23.48
N PRO A 122 28.56 4.12 22.48
CA PRO A 122 29.26 3.74 21.26
C PRO A 122 30.79 3.87 21.42
N SER A 123 31.55 2.90 20.89
CA SER A 123 33.01 2.97 20.84
C SER A 123 33.50 3.05 19.40
N TRP A 124 33.63 4.29 18.91
CA TRP A 124 34.58 4.62 17.86
C TRP A 124 35.99 4.57 18.45
N LEU A 125 36.61 3.39 18.42
CA LEU A 125 38.03 3.14 18.61
C LEU A 125 38.30 1.74 18.05
N ARG A 126 39.30 1.45 17.24
CA ARG A 126 40.36 2.23 16.57
C ARG A 126 41.09 1.20 15.70
N CYS A 127 41.50 1.58 14.50
CA CYS A 127 42.59 0.91 13.79
C CYS A 127 43.86 0.87 14.67
N ALA A 128 44.50 -0.30 14.76
CA ALA A 128 45.95 -0.51 14.91
C ALA A 128 46.19 -2.03 14.73
N ILE A 129 46.71 -2.52 13.60
CA ILE A 129 48.13 -2.57 13.20
C ILE A 129 49.00 -3.44 14.15
N ARG A 130 49.48 -4.55 13.55
CA ARG A 130 50.82 -5.18 13.66
C ARG A 130 51.11 -6.21 14.76
N SER A 131 51.35 -7.43 14.27
CA SER A 131 52.53 -8.32 14.46
C SER A 131 53.12 -8.48 15.87
N THR A 132 53.14 -9.71 16.38
CA THR A 132 54.35 -10.47 16.79
C THR A 132 53.97 -11.87 17.31
N GLY A 133 54.82 -12.89 17.06
CA GLY A 133 54.67 -14.29 17.51
C GLY A 133 54.81 -14.48 19.04
N PRO A 134 54.82 -15.71 19.61
CA PRO A 134 55.90 -16.72 19.47
C PRO A 134 55.41 -18.20 19.42
N ALA A 135 56.14 -19.17 18.83
CA ALA A 135 57.15 -20.11 19.38
C ALA A 135 56.65 -21.30 20.26
N PHE A 136 57.17 -22.50 19.91
CA PHE A 136 57.16 -23.81 20.61
C PHE A 136 55.81 -24.55 20.73
N ASN A 137 55.70 -25.85 20.45
CA ASN A 137 56.61 -26.98 20.73
C ASN A 137 56.70 -27.99 19.57
#